data_AF-A0A7S3L9M5-F1
#
_entry.id   AF-A0A7S3L9M5-F1
#
_cell.length_a   1.000
_cell.length_b   1.000
_cell.length_c   1.000
_cell.angle_alpha   90.00
_cell.angle_beta   90.00
_cell.angle_gamma   90.00
#
_symmetry.space_group_name_H-M   'P 1'
#
loop_
_entity.id
_entity.type
_entity.pdbx_description
1 polymer ?
#
loop_
_entity_poly.entity_id
_entity_poly.type
_entity_poly.pdbx_seq_one_letter_code
_entity_poly.pdbx_strand_id
1 'polypeptide(L)'
;DDVRTALREAEEEIGLDPQHVEILGRLPTLESINHLCVTSIVAKVKDDVNVENFMRNYPWKINKDEVDHAFGAPLDFFRKDPPSMFKVEWSGEEFYMRTYEYYDKQTKTTFSVTGLT
;
A
#
# COMPACT_ATOMS: atom_id res chain seq x y z
N ASP A 1 -13.97 -12.77 6.50
CA ASP A 1 -13.16 -13.14 5.32
C ASP A 1 -12.33 -11.94 4.97
N ASP A 2 -11.02 -12.10 5.03
CA ASP A 2 -10.02 -11.03 4.86
C ASP A 2 -10.13 -10.35 3.49
N VAL A 3 -10.51 -11.10 2.45
CA VAL A 3 -10.73 -10.53 1.10
C VAL A 3 -11.91 -9.57 1.10
N ARG A 4 -13.01 -9.95 1.74
CA ARG A 4 -14.21 -9.10 1.81
C ARG A 4 -13.93 -7.84 2.62
N THR A 5 -13.16 -7.95 3.71
CA THR A 5 -12.76 -6.79 4.51
C THR A 5 -11.87 -5.84 3.68
N ALA A 6 -10.83 -6.37 3.03
CA ALA A 6 -9.91 -5.55 2.23
C ALA A 6 -10.63 -4.81 1.08
N LEU A 7 -11.56 -5.47 0.38
CA LEU A 7 -12.33 -4.83 -0.70
C LEU A 7 -13.27 -3.74 -0.18
N ARG A 8 -13.93 -3.98 0.96
CA ARG A 8 -14.80 -2.99 1.58
C ARG A 8 -14.01 -1.74 2.00
N GLU A 9 -12.89 -1.90 2.70
CA GLU A 9 -12.07 -0.75 3.13
C GLU A 9 -11.51 0.01 1.91
N ALA A 10 -11.03 -0.69 0.87
CA ALA A 10 -10.55 -0.02 -0.34
C ALA A 10 -11.65 0.78 -1.07
N GLU A 11 -12.90 0.31 -1.02
CA GLU A 11 -14.04 1.06 -1.53
C GLU A 11 -14.37 2.28 -0.65
N GLU A 12 -14.36 2.13 0.67
CA GLU A 12 -14.67 3.20 1.64
C GLU A 12 -13.60 4.31 1.65
N GLU A 13 -12.31 3.94 1.65
CA GLU A 13 -11.18 4.87 1.80
C GLU A 13 -10.85 5.63 0.51
N ILE A 14 -10.86 4.93 -0.65
CA ILE A 14 -10.41 5.50 -1.93
C ILE A 14 -11.41 5.34 -3.09
N GLY A 15 -12.55 4.69 -2.88
CA GLY A 15 -13.58 4.51 -3.91
C GLY A 15 -13.23 3.45 -4.97
N LEU A 16 -12.37 2.48 -4.65
CA LEU A 16 -12.02 1.41 -5.57
C LEU A 16 -13.15 0.39 -5.66
N ASP A 17 -13.86 0.35 -6.80
CA ASP A 17 -14.97 -0.56 -7.04
C ASP A 17 -14.43 -2.00 -7.12
N PRO A 18 -14.92 -2.93 -6.29
CA PRO A 18 -14.50 -4.33 -6.30
C PRO A 18 -14.60 -5.01 -7.67
N GLN A 19 -15.46 -4.54 -8.58
CA GLN A 19 -15.58 -5.09 -9.95
C GLN A 19 -14.30 -4.89 -10.77
N HIS A 20 -13.55 -3.83 -10.47
CA HIS A 20 -12.27 -3.51 -11.10
C HIS A 20 -11.10 -4.27 -10.47
N VAL A 21 -11.34 -5.14 -9.50
CA VAL A 21 -10.29 -5.84 -8.77
C VAL A 21 -10.29 -7.33 -9.11
N GLU A 22 -9.10 -7.87 -9.35
CA GLU A 22 -8.82 -9.31 -9.49
C GLU A 22 -7.90 -9.74 -8.36
N ILE A 23 -8.39 -10.58 -7.44
CA ILE A 23 -7.59 -11.07 -6.32
C ILE A 23 -6.56 -12.08 -6.83
N LEU A 24 -5.28 -11.82 -6.56
CA LEU A 24 -4.18 -12.71 -6.93
C LEU A 24 -3.84 -13.70 -5.82
N GLY A 25 -4.00 -13.28 -4.56
CA GLY A 25 -3.75 -14.16 -3.42
C GLY A 25 -3.73 -13.46 -2.07
N ARG A 26 -3.59 -14.27 -1.03
CA ARG A 26 -3.39 -13.84 0.36
C ARG A 26 -1.94 -14.09 0.74
N LEU A 27 -1.27 -13.10 1.34
CA LEU A 27 0.05 -13.29 1.93
C LEU A 27 -0.09 -13.83 3.37
N PRO A 28 0.97 -14.40 3.97
CA PRO A 28 0.97 -14.79 5.37
C PRO A 28 0.58 -13.62 6.28
N THR A 29 -0.22 -13.90 7.31
CA THR A 29 -0.57 -12.91 8.33
C THR A 29 0.68 -12.46 9.07
N LEU A 30 0.84 -11.15 9.21
CA LEU A 30 1.92 -10.52 9.98
C LEU A 30 1.34 -9.95 11.27
N GLU A 31 2.11 -10.01 12.35
CA GLU A 31 1.78 -9.33 13.61
C GLU A 31 2.57 -8.02 13.70
N SER A 32 1.88 -6.91 13.97
CA SER A 32 2.50 -5.61 14.17
C SER A 32 3.12 -5.47 15.55
N ILE A 33 3.93 -4.42 15.73
CA ILE A 33 4.51 -4.06 17.03
C ILE A 33 3.48 -3.80 18.13
N ASN A 34 2.21 -3.57 17.75
CA ASN A 34 1.09 -3.34 18.64
C ASN A 34 0.17 -4.57 18.75
N HIS A 35 0.66 -5.76 18.39
CA HIS A 35 -0.08 -7.03 18.42
C HIS A 35 -1.32 -7.07 17.51
N LEU A 36 -1.32 -6.26 16.44
CA LEU A 36 -2.37 -6.32 15.43
C LEU A 36 -1.97 -7.34 14.37
N CYS A 37 -2.81 -8.35 14.18
CA CYS A 37 -2.66 -9.32 13.09
C CYS A 37 -3.23 -8.75 11.80
N VAL A 38 -2.40 -8.67 10.76
CA VAL A 38 -2.75 -8.11 9.45
C VAL A 38 -2.55 -9.17 8.38
N THR A 39 -3.62 -9.50 7.65
CA THR A 39 -3.55 -10.36 6.47
C THR A 39 -3.58 -9.50 5.20
N SER A 40 -2.45 -9.41 4.51
CA SER A 40 -2.38 -8.63 3.27
C SER A 40 -2.97 -9.40 2.09
N ILE A 41 -3.81 -8.72 1.31
CA ILE A 41 -4.44 -9.25 0.10
C ILE A 41 -3.80 -8.58 -1.11
N VAL A 42 -3.24 -9.38 -2.02
CA VAL A 42 -2.63 -8.88 -3.25
C VAL A 42 -3.66 -8.98 -4.37
N ALA A 43 -3.84 -7.89 -5.09
CA ALA A 43 -4.79 -7.82 -6.19
C ALA A 43 -4.20 -7.08 -7.39
N LYS A 44 -4.69 -7.43 -8.57
CA LYS A 44 -4.50 -6.69 -9.80
C LYS A 44 -5.71 -5.81 -10.01
N VAL A 45 -5.49 -4.53 -10.32
CA VAL A 45 -6.56 -3.66 -10.79
C VAL A 45 -6.71 -3.88 -12.30
N LYS A 46 -7.92 -4.24 -12.72
CA LYS A 46 -8.25 -4.52 -14.12
C LYS A 46 -8.20 -3.22 -14.91
N ASP A 47 -7.37 -3.23 -15.95
CA ASP A 47 -7.43 -2.21 -16.98
C ASP A 47 -7.15 -2.87 -18.34
N ASP A 48 -7.95 -2.48 -19.34
CA ASP A 48 -7.83 -2.92 -20.73
C ASP A 48 -6.81 -2.06 -21.50
N VAL A 49 -6.29 -0.96 -20.91
CA VAL A 49 -5.54 0.07 -21.64
C VAL A 49 -4.09 0.28 -21.13
N ASN A 50 -3.85 0.59 -19.85
CA ASN A 50 -2.53 0.68 -19.17
C ASN A 50 -2.71 1.19 -17.71
N VAL A 51 -2.07 0.57 -16.71
CA VAL A 51 -2.08 0.99 -15.29
C VAL A 51 -1.90 2.50 -15.07
N GLU A 52 -1.01 3.18 -15.81
CA GLU A 52 -0.86 4.64 -15.69
C GLU A 52 -2.12 5.41 -16.11
N ASN A 53 -2.80 4.95 -17.17
CA ASN A 53 -4.06 5.52 -17.62
C ASN A 53 -5.19 5.22 -16.62
N PHE A 54 -5.23 4.01 -16.07
CA PHE A 54 -6.19 3.67 -15.02
C PHE A 54 -6.04 4.64 -13.83
N MET A 55 -4.83 4.76 -13.29
CA MET A 55 -4.57 5.58 -12.10
C MET A 55 -4.94 7.05 -12.31
N ARG A 56 -4.82 7.59 -13.55
CA ARG A 56 -5.15 8.99 -13.84
C ARG A 56 -6.63 9.24 -14.16
N ASN A 57 -7.33 8.27 -14.76
CA ASN A 57 -8.69 8.47 -15.28
C ASN A 57 -9.77 7.81 -14.43
N TYR A 58 -9.40 6.88 -13.54
CA TYR A 58 -10.36 6.29 -12.62
C TYR A 58 -10.94 7.37 -11.69
N PRO A 59 -12.27 7.39 -11.46
CA PRO A 59 -12.93 8.42 -10.66
C PRO A 59 -12.75 8.15 -9.16
N TRP A 60 -11.51 8.26 -8.67
CA TRP A 60 -11.16 8.08 -7.26
C TRP A 60 -12.04 8.94 -6.35
N LYS A 61 -12.51 8.34 -5.26
CA LYS A 61 -13.30 9.03 -4.23
C LYS A 61 -12.56 8.88 -2.91
N ILE A 62 -11.59 9.77 -2.69
CA ILE A 62 -10.79 9.76 -1.46
C ILE A 62 -11.66 10.25 -0.30
N ASN A 63 -11.87 9.40 0.70
CA ASN A 63 -12.50 9.79 1.94
C ASN A 63 -11.53 10.65 2.76
N LYS A 64 -11.77 11.96 2.81
CA LYS A 64 -10.88 12.91 3.49
C LYS A 64 -10.90 12.83 5.01
N ASP A 65 -11.88 12.13 5.60
CA ASP A 65 -11.91 11.88 7.04
C ASP A 65 -10.91 10.79 7.47
N GLU A 66 -10.45 9.96 6.53
CA GLU A 66 -9.57 8.81 6.78
C GLU A 66 -8.26 8.87 5.99
N VAL A 67 -8.26 9.45 4.78
CA VAL A 67 -7.14 9.47 3.85
C VAL A 67 -6.77 10.90 3.45
N ASP A 68 -5.57 11.33 3.87
CA ASP A 68 -5.02 12.64 3.50
C ASP A 68 -4.50 12.65 2.05
N HIS A 69 -3.70 11.63 1.68
CA HIS A 69 -3.07 11.50 0.36
C HIS A 69 -3.13 10.06 -0.17
N ALA A 70 -3.31 9.92 -1.49
CA ALA A 70 -3.18 8.66 -2.22
C ALA A 70 -2.18 8.85 -3.37
N PHE A 71 -1.25 7.92 -3.52
CA PHE A 71 -0.23 7.95 -4.56
C PHE A 71 0.12 6.53 -5.01
N GLY A 72 0.74 6.42 -6.20
CA GLY A 72 1.29 5.17 -6.71
C GLY A 72 2.81 5.26 -6.85
N ALA A 73 3.50 4.16 -6.54
CA ALA A 73 4.92 3.99 -6.81
C ALA A 73 5.14 2.79 -7.73
N PRO A 74 6.05 2.88 -8.73
CA PRO A 74 6.40 1.72 -9.55
C PRO A 74 6.97 0.60 -8.69
N LEU A 75 6.48 -0.63 -8.82
CA LEU A 75 6.95 -1.76 -7.99
C LEU A 75 8.48 -1.97 -8.05
N ASP A 76 9.09 -1.70 -9.22
CA ASP A 76 10.53 -1.86 -9.44
C ASP A 76 11.38 -0.85 -8.64
N PHE A 77 10.79 0.23 -8.11
CA PHE A 77 11.42 1.15 -7.16
C PHE A 77 11.93 0.41 -5.91
N PHE A 78 11.06 -0.40 -5.28
CA PHE A 78 11.40 -1.16 -4.07
C PHE A 78 12.47 -2.23 -4.28
N ARG A 79 12.76 -2.57 -5.54
CA ARG A 79 13.81 -3.52 -5.92
C ARG A 79 15.15 -2.84 -6.21
N LYS A 80 15.12 -1.63 -6.78
CA LYS A 80 16.32 -0.92 -7.28
C LYS A 80 16.90 0.05 -6.26
N ASP A 81 16.04 0.76 -5.54
CA ASP A 81 16.44 1.77 -4.59
C ASP A 81 16.60 1.14 -3.20
N PRO A 82 17.82 1.10 -2.63
CA PRO A 82 18.01 0.49 -1.33
C PRO A 82 17.32 1.31 -0.24
N PRO A 83 16.59 0.68 0.69
CA PRO A 83 15.99 1.41 1.80
C PRO A 83 17.06 1.92 2.76
N SER A 84 16.75 3.01 3.44
CA SER A 84 17.45 3.36 4.67
C SER A 84 17.10 2.33 5.75
N MET A 85 18.11 1.93 6.52
CA MET A 85 17.98 0.92 7.58
C MET A 85 18.39 1.54 8.91
N PHE A 86 17.50 1.50 9.89
CA PHE A 86 17.84 1.87 11.26
C PHE A 86 17.40 0.82 12.25
N LYS A 87 18.13 0.74 13.35
CA LYS A 87 17.94 -0.26 14.38
C LYS A 87 16.82 0.17 15.31
N VAL A 88 15.89 -0.73 15.59
CA VAL A 88 14.79 -0.55 16.53
C VAL A 88 14.81 -1.71 17.52
N GLU A 89 14.63 -1.39 18.80
CA GLU A 89 14.48 -2.39 19.86
C GLU A 89 13.00 -2.51 20.20
N TRP A 90 12.46 -3.72 20.19
CA TRP A 90 11.07 -4.01 20.52
C TRP A 90 10.95 -5.38 21.18
N SER A 91 10.20 -5.46 22.28
CA SER A 91 10.02 -6.69 23.06
C SER A 91 11.34 -7.35 23.52
N GLY A 92 12.41 -6.55 23.68
CA GLY A 92 13.74 -7.06 24.01
C GLY A 92 14.50 -7.70 22.83
N GLU A 93 13.95 -7.64 21.62
CA GLU A 93 14.60 -8.06 20.39
C GLU A 93 14.96 -6.85 19.52
N GLU A 94 16.06 -6.98 18.79
CA GLU A 94 16.54 -5.95 17.88
C GLU A 94 16.16 -6.31 16.45
N PHE A 95 15.49 -5.38 15.76
CA PHE A 95 15.17 -5.51 14.34
C PHE A 95 15.57 -4.25 13.56
N TYR A 96 15.73 -4.40 12.25
CA TYR A 96 16.05 -3.30 11.36
C TYR A 96 14.79 -2.83 10.64
N MET A 97 14.40 -1.58 10.90
CA MET A 97 13.32 -0.93 10.19
C MET A 97 13.82 -0.44 8.83
N ARG A 98 13.09 -0.83 7.78
CA ARG A 98 13.30 -0.40 6.40
C ARG A 98 12.47 0.85 6.14
N THR A 99 13.09 1.87 5.55
CA THR A 99 12.37 3.06 5.07
C THR A 99 12.80 3.40 3.65
N TYR A 100 11.83 3.49 2.76
CA TYR A 100 12.00 3.97 1.39
C TYR A 100 11.48 5.40 1.29
N GLU A 101 12.27 6.29 0.70
CA GLU A 101 11.86 7.67 0.40
C GLU A 101 11.52 7.76 -1.09
N TYR A 102 10.22 7.77 -1.41
CA TYR A 102 9.74 7.85 -2.79
C TYR A 102 9.42 9.30 -3.16
N TYR A 103 10.17 9.85 -4.11
CA TYR A 103 9.87 11.16 -4.69
C TYR A 103 8.90 11.03 -5.86
N ASP A 104 7.64 11.42 -5.64
CA ASP A 104 6.64 11.49 -6.69
C ASP A 104 6.84 12.78 -7.53
N LYS A 105 7.22 12.59 -8.79
CA LYS A 105 7.46 13.69 -9.73
C LYS A 105 6.18 14.45 -10.09
N GLN A 106 5.01 13.83 -10.00
CA GLN A 106 3.75 14.47 -10.37
C GLN A 106 3.31 15.47 -9.30
N THR A 107 3.28 15.04 -8.04
CA THR A 107 2.91 15.89 -6.90
C THR A 107 4.06 16.75 -6.39
N LYS A 108 5.31 16.43 -6.78
CA LYS A 108 6.56 17.01 -6.26
C LYS A 108 6.71 16.83 -4.75
N THR A 109 6.20 15.73 -4.24
CA THR A 109 6.22 15.37 -2.82
C THR A 109 7.05 14.11 -2.61
N THR A 110 7.79 14.08 -1.50
CA THR A 110 8.45 12.85 -1.03
C THR A 110 7.55 12.14 -0.03
N PHE A 111 7.31 10.85 -0.25
CA PHE A 111 6.57 9.98 0.64
C PHE A 111 7.51 8.95 1.26
N SER A 112 7.46 8.81 2.59
CA SER A 112 8.22 7.80 3.31
C SER A 112 7.37 6.54 3.48
N VAL A 113 7.88 5.38 3.02
CA VAL A 113 7.23 4.07 3.16
C VAL A 113 8.05 3.22 4.12
N THR A 114 7.45 2.78 5.23
CA THR A 114 8.16 2.09 6.33
C THR A 114 7.26 1.09 7.05
N GLY A 115 7.83 0.30 7.97
CA GLY A 115 7.09 -0.62 8.83
C GLY A 115 6.63 -1.88 8.09
N LEU A 116 5.35 -2.23 8.25
CA LEU A 116 4.73 -3.43 7.64
C LEU A 116 4.24 -3.21 6.21
N THR A 117 4.25 -1.97 5.72
CA THR A 117 3.85 -1.59 4.35
C THR A 117 4.88 -2.08 3.34
#